data_AF-A0A2J6HDE8-F1
#
_entry.id   AF-A0A2J6HDE8-F1
#
_cell.length_a   1.000
_cell.length_b   1.000
_cell.length_c   1.000
_cell.angle_alpha   90.00
_cell.angle_beta   90.00
_cell.angle_gamma   90.00
#
_symmetry.space_group_name_H-M   'P 1'
#
loop_
_entity.id
_entity.type
_entity.pdbx_description
1 polymer ?
#
loop_
_entity_poly.entity_id
_entity_poly.type
_entity_poly.pdbx_seq_one_letter_code
_entity_poly.pdbx_strand_id
1 'polypeptide(L)'
;EEFQPGTTVEELQQSCLIWLRLIERKYGRKPIVYTSAKFYDNYFAGSEIDEYPVWIAHYHVGQPDTKANWSFWQHSDRAQIDGIEGDVDANVFRGSLEELNNYCIP
;
A
#
# COMPACT_ATOMS: atom_id res chain seq x y z
N GLU A 1 7.67 9.21 -10.59
CA GLU A 1 7.26 10.33 -9.75
C GLU A 1 8.51 10.89 -9.11
N GLU A 2 8.81 12.16 -9.37
CA GLU A 2 9.93 12.87 -8.75
C GLU A 2 9.39 13.74 -7.62
N PHE A 3 10.07 13.76 -6.48
CA PHE A 3 9.71 14.63 -5.36
C PHE A 3 9.80 16.10 -5.74
N GLN A 4 9.10 16.96 -4.98
CA GLN A 4 9.39 18.39 -5.04
C GLN A 4 10.89 18.62 -4.81
N PRO A 5 11.55 19.48 -5.61
CA PRO A 5 12.96 19.77 -5.44
C PRO A 5 13.26 20.15 -3.98
N GLY A 6 14.10 19.36 -3.31
CA GLY A 6 14.57 19.64 -1.95
C GLY A 6 13.96 18.81 -0.81
N THR A 7 12.96 17.95 -1.05
CA THR A 7 12.48 17.03 0.00
C THR A 7 13.44 15.85 0.16
N THR A 8 13.97 15.62 1.36
CA THR A 8 14.80 14.44 1.64
C THR A 8 13.95 13.18 1.85
N VAL A 9 14.57 12.00 1.75
CA VAL A 9 13.88 10.73 2.04
C VAL A 9 13.37 10.70 3.48
N GLU A 10 14.14 11.26 4.40
CA GLU A 10 13.76 11.37 5.81
C GLU A 10 12.54 12.28 5.98
N GLU A 11 12.50 13.45 5.33
CA GLU A 11 11.36 14.37 5.41
C GLU A 11 10.07 13.75 4.87
N LEU A 12 10.17 13.01 3.76
CA LEU A 12 9.08 12.21 3.21
C LEU A 12 8.57 11.21 4.25
N GLN A 13 9.46 10.33 4.74
CA GLN A 13 9.10 9.28 5.68
C GLN A 13 8.48 9.86 6.95
N GLN A 14 9.05 10.94 7.50
CA GLN A 14 8.50 11.61 8.69
C GLN A 14 7.11 12.18 8.44
N SER A 15 6.88 12.83 7.29
CA SER A 15 5.56 13.36 6.95
C SER A 15 4.52 12.24 6.82
N CYS A 16 4.88 11.13 6.19
CA CYS A 16 4.03 9.93 6.13
C CYS A 16 3.73 9.36 7.52
N LEU A 17 4.75 9.18 8.36
CA LEU A 17 4.61 8.64 9.72
C LEU A 17 3.75 9.53 10.61
N ILE A 18 3.85 10.86 10.49
CA ILE A 18 2.98 11.79 11.23
C ILE A 18 1.52 11.53 10.86
N TRP A 19 1.21 11.44 9.57
CA TRP A 19 -0.14 11.14 9.11
C TRP A 19 -0.62 9.77 9.59
N LEU A 20 0.20 8.71 9.42
CA LEU A 20 -0.13 7.35 9.81
C LEU A 20 -0.48 7.26 11.30
N ARG A 21 0.35 7.85 12.17
CA ARG A 21 0.12 7.88 13.62
C ARG A 21 -1.10 8.71 14.02
N LEU A 22 -1.44 9.76 13.27
CA LEU A 22 -2.64 10.57 13.52
C LEU A 22 -3.91 9.78 13.20
N ILE A 23 -3.94 9.09 12.06
CA ILE A 23 -5.06 8.27 11.64
C ILE A 23 -5.21 7.05 12.56
N GLU A 24 -4.10 6.38 12.90
CA GLU A 24 -4.12 5.25 13.84
C GLU A 24 -4.69 5.67 15.20
N ARG A 25 -4.26 6.81 15.75
CA ARG A 25 -4.81 7.33 17.01
C ARG A 25 -6.30 7.67 16.93
N LYS A 26 -6.76 8.18 15.79
CA LYS A 26 -8.16 8.56 15.60
C LYS A 26 -9.09 7.37 15.49
N TYR A 27 -8.68 6.33 14.76
CA TYR A 27 -9.53 5.20 14.40
C TYR A 27 -9.20 3.91 15.17
N GLY A 28 -8.13 3.88 15.96
CA GLY A 28 -7.70 2.72 16.74
C GLY A 28 -7.19 1.54 15.91
N ARG A 29 -6.84 1.78 14.63
CA ARG A 29 -6.37 0.77 13.68
C ARG A 29 -5.24 1.33 12.83
N LYS A 30 -4.19 0.53 12.60
CA LYS A 30 -3.11 0.85 11.65
C LYS A 30 -3.68 1.10 10.24
N PRO A 31 -3.44 2.26 9.62
CA PRO A 31 -3.81 2.51 8.23
C PRO A 31 -3.00 1.62 7.28
N ILE A 32 -3.56 1.36 6.09
CA ILE A 32 -2.86 0.66 5.01
C ILE A 32 -2.12 1.67 4.14
N VAL A 33 -0.85 1.40 3.84
CA VAL A 33 -0.02 2.22 2.94
C VAL A 33 -0.09 1.67 1.52
N TYR A 34 -0.70 2.42 0.60
CA TYR A 34 -0.71 2.08 -0.82
C TYR A 34 0.44 2.78 -1.56
N THR A 35 1.20 2.03 -2.37
CA THR A 35 2.30 2.56 -3.18
C THR A 35 2.73 1.58 -4.28
N SER A 36 3.45 2.05 -5.30
CA SER A 36 4.13 1.15 -6.24
C SER A 36 5.27 0.38 -5.57
N ALA A 37 5.55 -0.83 -6.05
CA ALA A 37 6.67 -1.67 -5.61
C ALA A 37 8.01 -0.91 -5.64
N LYS A 38 8.30 -0.25 -6.77
CA LYS A 38 9.55 0.49 -6.97
C LYS A 38 9.69 1.66 -5.99
N PHE A 39 8.62 2.40 -5.75
CA PHE A 39 8.65 3.53 -4.81
C PHE A 39 8.89 3.05 -3.38
N TYR A 40 8.21 1.97 -2.98
CA TYR A 40 8.43 1.37 -1.66
C TYR A 40 9.89 0.97 -1.46
N ASP A 41 10.46 0.24 -2.43
CA ASP A 41 11.81 -0.29 -2.33
C ASP A 41 12.90 0.80 -2.27
N ASN A 42 12.62 1.95 -2.88
CA ASN A 42 13.53 3.09 -2.91
C ASN A 42 13.43 3.98 -1.68
N TYR A 43 12.24 4.11 -1.10
CA TYR A 43 11.97 5.16 -0.11
C TYR A 43 11.45 4.67 1.23
N PHE A 44 10.83 3.49 1.32
CA PHE A 44 10.19 3.01 2.55
C PHE A 44 10.81 1.74 3.12
N ALA A 45 11.42 0.90 2.28
CA ALA A 45 12.03 -0.34 2.74
C ALA A 45 13.10 -0.09 3.83
N GLY A 46 12.95 -0.73 4.99
CA GLY A 46 13.82 -0.58 6.15
C GLY A 46 13.52 0.63 7.02
N SER A 47 12.45 1.38 6.73
CA SER A 47 11.96 2.48 7.57
C SER A 47 10.86 2.01 8.52
N GLU A 48 10.46 2.86 9.47
CA GLU A 48 9.34 2.58 10.39
C GLU A 48 7.99 2.36 9.67
N ILE A 49 7.88 2.72 8.38
CA ILE A 49 6.69 2.43 7.57
C ILE A 49 6.48 0.92 7.39
N ASP A 50 7.54 0.09 7.50
CA ASP A 50 7.45 -1.37 7.45
C ASP A 50 6.56 -1.97 8.56
N GLU A 51 6.27 -1.20 9.63
CA GLU A 51 5.37 -1.60 10.71
C GLU A 51 3.87 -1.49 10.35
N TYR A 52 3.54 -0.88 9.20
CA TYR A 52 2.17 -0.71 8.73
C TYR A 52 1.84 -1.72 7.63
N PRO A 53 0.57 -2.17 7.51
CA PRO A 53 0.14 -2.98 6.39
C PRO A 53 0.37 -2.26 5.06
N VAL A 54 0.89 -2.97 4.06
CA VAL A 54 1.24 -2.38 2.75
C VAL A 54 0.40 -2.98 1.64
N TRP A 55 -0.13 -2.12 0.78
CA TRP A 55 -0.82 -2.47 -0.46
C TRP A 55 0.05 -2.07 -1.65
N ILE A 56 0.67 -3.05 -2.30
CA ILE A 56 1.62 -2.80 -3.39
C ILE A 56 0.91 -2.81 -4.74
N ALA A 57 1.16 -1.78 -5.54
CA ALA A 57 0.87 -1.76 -6.96
C ALA A 57 2.06 -2.33 -7.75
N HIS A 58 1.82 -3.42 -8.48
CA HIS A 58 2.78 -4.01 -9.42
C HIS A 58 2.01 -4.79 -10.49
N TYR A 59 1.73 -4.16 -11.63
CA TYR A 59 0.79 -4.70 -12.60
C TYR A 59 1.44 -5.67 -13.58
N HIS A 60 0.63 -6.60 -14.11
CA HIS A 60 0.99 -7.49 -15.23
C HIS A 60 2.22 -8.38 -15.01
N VAL A 61 2.49 -8.72 -13.74
CA VAL A 61 3.55 -9.66 -13.33
C VAL A 61 2.95 -10.90 -12.68
N GLY A 62 3.66 -12.04 -12.74
CA GLY A 62 3.22 -13.28 -12.11
C GLY A 62 3.28 -13.24 -10.57
N GLN A 63 4.13 -12.38 -10.01
CA GLN A 63 4.23 -12.09 -8.59
C GLN A 63 4.87 -10.71 -8.39
N PRO A 64 4.56 -9.97 -7.31
CA PRO A 64 5.25 -8.72 -7.01
C PRO A 64 6.74 -8.95 -6.77
N ASP A 65 7.58 -8.19 -7.48
CA ASP A 65 8.99 -8.01 -7.12
C ASP A 65 9.11 -6.74 -6.26
N THR A 66 9.30 -6.91 -4.95
CA THR A 66 9.40 -5.83 -3.95
C THR A 66 10.01 -6.35 -2.65
N LYS A 67 10.67 -5.47 -1.91
CA LYS A 67 11.11 -5.71 -0.53
C LYS A 67 9.97 -5.64 0.49
N ALA A 68 8.82 -5.10 0.12
CA ALA A 68 7.68 -4.95 1.03
C ALA A 68 7.13 -6.31 1.49
N ASN A 69 6.88 -6.42 2.80
CA ASN A 69 6.03 -7.49 3.32
C ASN A 69 4.55 -7.11 3.12
N TRP A 70 4.08 -7.18 1.87
CA TRP A 70 2.77 -6.70 1.46
C TRP A 70 1.62 -7.57 2.01
N SER A 71 0.50 -6.90 2.32
CA SER A 71 -0.78 -7.49 2.72
C SER A 71 -1.76 -7.55 1.54
N PHE A 72 -1.71 -6.54 0.66
CA PHE A 72 -2.51 -6.46 -0.56
C PHE A 72 -1.62 -6.25 -1.77
N TRP A 73 -2.04 -6.78 -2.91
CA TRP A 73 -1.37 -6.57 -4.18
C TRP A 73 -2.40 -6.16 -5.23
N GLN A 74 -2.24 -4.95 -5.78
CA GLN A 74 -2.92 -4.52 -6.98
C GLN A 74 -2.15 -5.04 -8.19
N HIS A 75 -2.72 -6.03 -8.87
CA HIS A 75 -2.06 -6.79 -9.95
C HIS A 75 -2.49 -6.35 -11.35
N SER A 76 -3.55 -5.53 -11.45
CA SER A 76 -4.05 -4.98 -12.71
C SER A 76 -4.72 -3.64 -12.47
N ASP A 77 -4.52 -2.71 -13.40
CA ASP A 77 -5.23 -1.42 -13.54
C ASP A 77 -6.34 -1.49 -14.61
N ARG A 78 -6.47 -2.64 -15.28
CA ARG A 78 -7.32 -2.86 -16.47
C ARG A 78 -8.08 -4.17 -16.47
N ALA A 79 -8.44 -4.65 -15.28
CA ALA A 79 -9.29 -5.83 -15.21
C ALA A 79 -10.67 -5.51 -15.80
N GLN A 80 -11.30 -6.54 -16.35
CA GLN A 80 -12.69 -6.49 -16.82
C GLN A 80 -13.49 -7.41 -15.90
N ILE A 81 -14.41 -6.84 -15.13
CA ILE A 81 -15.21 -7.55 -14.13
C ILE A 81 -16.68 -7.34 -14.44
N ASP A 82 -17.44 -8.43 -14.52
CA ASP A 82 -18.89 -8.38 -14.75
C ASP A 82 -19.57 -7.44 -13.74
N GLY A 83 -20.33 -6.48 -14.25
CA GLY A 83 -20.99 -5.45 -13.46
C GLY A 83 -20.23 -4.13 -13.30
N ILE A 84 -19.02 -4.02 -13.86
CA ILE A 84 -18.24 -2.77 -13.91
C ILE A 84 -18.01 -2.39 -15.37
N GLU A 85 -18.37 -1.16 -15.74
CA GLU A 85 -18.12 -0.63 -17.09
C GLU A 85 -16.71 -0.04 -17.16
N GLY A 86 -15.90 -0.53 -18.10
CA GLY A 86 -14.53 -0.07 -18.31
C GLY A 86 -13.48 -0.81 -17.49
N ASP A 87 -12.26 -0.28 -17.53
CA ASP A 87 -11.10 -0.82 -16.81
C ASP A 87 -11.23 -0.60 -15.30
N VAL A 88 -10.97 -1.65 -14.52
CA VAL A 88 -10.97 -1.59 -13.05
C VAL A 88 -9.72 -2.19 -12.43
N ASP A 89 -9.32 -1.62 -11.29
CA ASP A 89 -8.25 -2.14 -10.46
C ASP A 89 -8.62 -3.50 -9.86
N ALA A 90 -7.79 -4.52 -10.11
CA ALA A 90 -7.94 -5.84 -9.50
C ALA A 90 -6.83 -6.12 -8.48
N ASN A 91 -7.26 -6.70 -7.36
CA ASN A 91 -6.45 -6.82 -6.16
C ASN A 91 -6.57 -8.22 -5.57
N VAL A 92 -5.48 -8.69 -4.96
CA VAL A 92 -5.47 -9.88 -4.12
C VAL A 92 -5.04 -9.54 -2.70
N PHE A 93 -5.67 -10.19 -1.74
CA PHE A 93 -5.29 -10.13 -0.33
C PHE A 93 -4.47 -11.37 0.03
N ARG A 94 -3.36 -11.19 0.75
CA ARG A 94 -2.54 -12.28 1.29
C ARG A 94 -3.11 -12.74 2.62
N GLY A 95 -4.15 -13.56 2.55
CA GLY A 95 -4.77 -14.16 3.72
C GLY A 95 -6.16 -14.72 3.42
N SER A 96 -6.85 -15.12 4.48
CA SER A 96 -8.23 -15.58 4.49
C SER A 96 -9.23 -14.42 4.52
N LEU A 97 -10.50 -14.73 4.22
CA LEU A 97 -11.58 -13.75 4.34
C LEU A 97 -11.79 -13.26 5.79
N GLU A 98 -11.55 -14.12 6.78
CA GLU A 98 -11.61 -13.75 8.20
C GLU A 98 -10.54 -12.71 8.54
N GLU A 99 -9.30 -12.95 8.10
CA GLU A 99 -8.20 -12.00 8.27
C GLU A 99 -8.47 -10.69 7.51
N LEU A 100 -9.10 -10.75 6.33
CA LEU A 100 -9.51 -9.55 5.58
C LEU A 100 -10.55 -8.74 6.36
N ASN A 101 -11.55 -9.39 6.94
CA ASN A 101 -12.58 -8.71 7.75
C ASN A 101 -11.98 -8.00 8.97
N ASN A 102 -10.84 -8.48 9.48
CA ASN A 102 -10.08 -7.82 10.55
C ASN A 102 -9.42 -6.51 10.11
N TYR A 103 -9.45 -6.10 8.84
CA TYR A 103 -9.02 -4.77 8.41
C TYR A 103 -10.12 -3.72 8.49
N CYS A 104 -11.39 -4.14 8.51
CA CYS A 104 -12.51 -3.22 8.62
C CYS A 104 -12.61 -2.61 10.03
N ILE A 105 -13.11 -1.38 10.08
CA ILE A 105 -13.58 -0.76 11.32
C ILE A 105 -15.07 -1.16 11.44
N PRO A 106 -15.50 -1.78 12.55
CA PRO A 106 -16.89 -2.17 12.77
C PRO A 106 -17.88 -0.99 12.75
#